data_AF-A0A6I5NRN4-F1
#
_entry.id   AF-A0A6I5NRN4-F1
#
_cell.length_a   1.000
_cell.length_b   1.000
_cell.length_c   1.000
_cell.angle_alpha   90.00
_cell.angle_beta   90.00
_cell.angle_gamma   90.00
#
_symmetry.space_group_name_H-M   'P 1'
#
loop_
_entity.id
_entity.type
_entity.pdbx_description
1 polymer ?
#
loop_
_entity_poly.entity_id
_entity_poly.type
_entity_poly.pdbx_seq_one_letter_code
_entity_poly.pdbx_strand_id
1 'polypeptide(L)'
;MIRQNDDGFQKGVSPLKILRKKLGGISQEELARRIGVSSNTVSRWERGLWNPTLTIPQIKALEVQLHSVNLTFQDLPDSLGPTPET
;
A
#
# COMPACT_ATOMS: atom_id res chain seq x y z
N MET A 1 -2.48 -17.14 -19.85
CA MET A 1 -3.44 -16.16 -19.29
C MET A 1 -2.65 -15.21 -18.40
N ILE A 2 -2.25 -14.05 -18.94
CA ILE A 2 -1.56 -13.01 -18.20
C ILE A 2 -2.65 -12.09 -17.66
N ARG A 3 -2.85 -12.04 -16.34
CA ARG A 3 -3.73 -11.05 -15.72
C ARG A 3 -2.98 -9.72 -15.74
N GLN A 4 -3.27 -8.90 -16.75
CA GLN A 4 -2.96 -7.47 -16.73
C GLN A 4 -3.83 -6.86 -15.61
N ASN A 5 -3.23 -6.61 -14.45
CA ASN A 5 -3.85 -5.84 -13.36
C ASN A 5 -3.23 -4.43 -13.28
N ASP A 6 -2.78 -3.88 -14.42
CA ASP A 6 -2.20 -2.53 -14.51
C ASP A 6 -3.22 -1.40 -14.26
N ASP A 7 -4.52 -1.70 -14.24
CA ASP A 7 -5.60 -0.71 -14.11
C ASP A 7 -6.06 -0.43 -12.66
N GLY A 8 -5.54 -1.16 -11.67
CA GLY A 8 -6.02 -1.10 -10.29
C GLY A 8 -5.50 0.08 -9.45
N PHE A 9 -4.35 0.65 -9.84
CA PHE A 9 -3.68 1.72 -9.11
C PHE A 9 -3.51 2.95 -10.01
N GLN A 10 -4.38 3.94 -9.81
CA GLN A 10 -4.36 5.19 -10.58
C GLN A 10 -2.98 5.86 -10.56
N LYS A 11 -2.52 6.28 -11.75
CA LYS A 11 -1.27 7.03 -11.92
C LYS A 11 -1.24 8.27 -10.99
N GLY A 12 -0.10 8.51 -10.35
CA GLY A 12 0.09 9.65 -9.43
C GLY A 12 -0.50 9.48 -8.03
N VAL A 13 -1.19 8.36 -7.73
CA VAL A 13 -1.73 8.06 -6.40
C VAL A 13 -0.94 6.92 -5.77
N SER A 14 -0.52 7.09 -4.51
CA SER A 14 0.13 6.01 -3.78
C SER A 14 -0.79 4.78 -3.63
N PRO A 15 -0.27 3.56 -3.86
CA PRO A 15 -0.98 2.32 -3.60
C PRO A 15 -1.52 2.18 -2.19
N LEU A 16 -0.78 2.66 -1.19
CA LEU A 16 -1.25 2.62 0.20
C LEU A 16 -2.42 3.57 0.42
N LYS A 17 -2.46 4.72 -0.26
CA LYS A 17 -3.61 5.62 -0.21
C LYS A 17 -4.85 4.98 -0.83
N ILE A 18 -4.68 4.24 -1.92
CA ILE A 18 -5.77 3.47 -2.55
C ILE A 18 -6.26 2.36 -1.60
N LEU A 19 -5.34 1.60 -1.01
CA LEU A 19 -5.67 0.58 -0.01
C LEU A 19 -6.47 1.17 1.16
N ARG A 20 -6.05 2.30 1.74
CA ARG A 20 -6.79 2.96 2.82
C ARG A 20 -8.21 3.35 2.42
N LYS A 21 -8.40 3.84 1.18
CA LYS A 21 -9.73 4.17 0.67
C LYS A 21 -10.61 2.93 0.52
N LYS A 22 -10.06 1.81 0.04
CA LYS A 22 -10.77 0.52 -0.04
C LYS A 22 -11.11 -0.05 1.35
N LEU A 23 -10.28 0.20 2.36
CA LEU A 23 -10.50 -0.18 3.77
C LEU A 23 -11.55 0.67 4.51
N GLY A 24 -12.44 1.37 3.79
CA GLY A 24 -13.42 2.27 4.39
C GLY A 24 -12.89 3.68 4.67
N GLY A 25 -11.81 4.09 4.02
CA GLY A 25 -11.29 5.46 4.13
C GLY A 25 -10.47 5.74 5.39
N ILE A 26 -9.80 4.73 5.95
CA ILE A 26 -9.01 4.86 7.19
C ILE A 26 -7.86 5.88 7.09
N SER A 27 -7.44 6.41 8.24
CA SER A 27 -6.31 7.33 8.34
C SER A 27 -4.97 6.60 8.09
N GLN A 28 -3.90 7.38 7.83
CA GLN A 28 -2.54 6.83 7.74
C GLN A 28 -2.11 6.19 9.07
N GLU A 29 -2.51 6.79 10.19
CA GLU A 29 -2.24 6.28 11.54
C GLU A 29 -2.91 4.93 11.79
N GLU A 30 -4.18 4.77 11.40
CA GLU A 30 -4.87 3.50 11.56
C GLU A 30 -4.25 2.40 10.69
N LEU A 31 -3.87 2.72 9.43
CA LEU A 31 -3.13 1.75 8.61
C LEU A 31 -1.79 1.38 9.25
N ALA A 32 -1.05 2.37 9.75
CA ALA A 32 0.25 2.16 10.39
C ALA A 32 0.13 1.25 11.62
N ARG A 33 -0.89 1.47 12.46
CA ARG A 33 -1.20 0.64 13.62
C ARG A 33 -1.48 -0.81 13.23
N ARG A 34 -2.23 -1.04 12.15
CA ARG A 34 -2.54 -2.40 11.65
C ARG A 34 -1.32 -3.12 11.10
N ILE A 35 -0.40 -2.41 10.45
CA ILE A 35 0.84 -2.98 9.90
C ILE A 35 1.91 -3.16 11.00
N GLY A 36 1.85 -2.35 12.06
CA GLY A 36 2.88 -2.32 13.11
C GLY A 36 4.07 -1.42 12.76
N VAL A 37 3.79 -0.23 12.21
CA VAL A 37 4.78 0.82 11.92
C VAL A 37 4.30 2.17 12.45
N SER A 38 5.14 3.20 12.37
CA SER A 38 4.74 4.57 12.73
C SER A 38 3.87 5.21 11.63
N SER A 39 2.99 6.14 12.01
CA SER A 39 2.21 6.94 11.05
C SER A 39 3.11 7.74 10.09
N ASN A 40 4.24 8.25 10.59
CA ASN A 40 5.25 8.94 9.78
C ASN A 40 5.87 8.01 8.72
N THR A 41 6.07 6.73 9.04
CA THR A 41 6.55 5.72 8.08
C THR A 41 5.57 5.58 6.90
N VAL A 42 4.28 5.43 7.18
CA VAL A 42 3.24 5.35 6.13
C VAL A 42 3.17 6.65 5.32
N SER A 43 3.25 7.80 5.97
CA SER A 43 3.27 9.10 5.28
C SER A 43 4.45 9.23 4.31
N ARG A 44 5.65 8.78 4.72
CA ARG A 44 6.85 8.77 3.85
C ARG A 44 6.70 7.82 2.67
N TRP A 45 6.13 6.64 2.90
CA TRP A 45 5.84 5.69 1.81
C TRP A 45 4.84 6.28 0.83
N GLU A 46 3.72 6.85 1.29
CA GLU A 46 2.70 7.43 0.42
C GLU A 46 3.19 8.62 -0.41
N ARG A 47 4.27 9.27 0.02
CA ARG A 47 4.92 10.38 -0.68
C ARG A 47 6.10 9.93 -1.55
N GLY A 48 6.42 8.63 -1.57
CA GLY A 48 7.57 8.09 -2.31
C GLY A 48 8.92 8.61 -1.81
N LEU A 49 8.99 9.11 -0.57
CA LEU A 49 10.23 9.66 -0.05
C LEU A 49 11.25 8.55 0.21
N TRP A 50 10.79 7.39 0.68
CA TRP A 50 11.63 6.30 1.21
C TRP A 50 11.18 4.95 0.66
N ASN A 51 12.15 4.08 0.34
CA ASN A 51 11.86 2.70 -0.02
C ASN A 51 11.40 1.91 1.23
N PRO A 52 10.26 1.22 1.19
CA PRO A 52 9.78 0.46 2.33
C PRO A 52 10.76 -0.63 2.77
N THR A 53 11.00 -0.69 4.07
CA THR A 53 11.64 -1.83 4.72
C THR A 53 10.63 -2.39 5.71
N LEU A 54 10.28 -3.66 5.52
CA LEU A 54 9.29 -4.37 6.32
C LEU A 54 9.93 -5.62 6.90
N THR A 55 9.66 -5.87 8.18
CA THR A 55 9.95 -7.16 8.82
C THR A 55 8.90 -8.19 8.39
N ILE A 56 9.20 -9.48 8.56
CA ILE A 56 8.25 -10.57 8.22
C ILE A 56 6.87 -10.39 8.91
N PRO A 57 6.77 -10.02 10.21
CA PRO A 57 5.47 -9.72 10.82
C PRO A 57 4.70 -8.60 10.13
N GLN A 58 5.38 -7.53 9.70
CA GLN A 58 4.75 -6.40 9.04
C GLN A 58 4.30 -6.75 7.61
N ILE A 59 5.06 -7.61 6.91
CA ILE A 59 4.65 -8.18 5.62
C ILE A 59 3.35 -8.96 5.79
N LYS A 60 3.29 -9.88 6.75
CA LYS A 60 2.06 -10.64 7.05
C LYS A 60 0.90 -9.73 7.43
N ALA A 61 1.16 -8.69 8.24
CA ALA A 61 0.13 -7.73 8.65
C ALA A 61 -0.42 -6.93 7.46
N LEU A 62 0.45 -6.50 6.54
CA LEU A 62 0.04 -5.86 5.29
C LEU A 62 -0.77 -6.82 4.39
N GLU A 63 -0.36 -8.09 4.30
CA GLU A 63 -1.09 -9.13 3.56
C GLU A 63 -2.54 -9.26 4.02
N VAL A 64 -2.77 -9.27 5.33
CA VAL A 64 -4.11 -9.33 5.93
C VAL A 64 -4.97 -8.13 5.49
N GLN A 65 -4.37 -6.93 5.41
CA GLN A 65 -5.10 -5.75 4.95
C GLN A 65 -5.46 -5.85 3.46
N LEU A 66 -4.53 -6.32 2.63
CA LEU A 66 -4.78 -6.52 1.20
C LEU A 66 -5.93 -7.53 0.98
N HIS A 67 -5.88 -8.69 1.64
CA HIS A 67 -6.91 -9.71 1.49
C HIS A 67 -8.30 -9.24 1.92
N SER A 68 -8.39 -8.35 2.91
CA SER A 68 -9.69 -7.79 3.34
C SER A 68 -10.40 -6.95 2.25
N VAL A 69 -9.67 -6.51 1.22
CA VAL A 69 -10.20 -5.78 0.06
C VAL A 69 -10.01 -6.55 -1.25
N ASN A 70 -9.84 -7.89 -1.16
CA ASN A 70 -9.63 -8.79 -2.29
C ASN A 70 -8.43 -8.39 -3.17
N LEU A 71 -7.35 -7.94 -2.53
CA LEU A 71 -6.04 -7.70 -3.15
C LEU A 71 -5.00 -8.66 -2.56
N THR A 72 -3.93 -8.85 -3.31
CA THR A 72 -2.75 -9.62 -2.88
C THR A 72 -1.48 -8.79 -3.11
N PHE A 73 -0.34 -9.29 -2.64
CA PHE A 73 0.95 -8.66 -2.97
C PHE A 73 1.27 -8.65 -4.47
N GLN A 74 0.73 -9.58 -5.25
CA GLN A 74 0.92 -9.62 -6.70
C GLN A 74 0.19 -8.48 -7.42
N ASP A 75 -0.81 -7.89 -6.77
CA ASP A 75 -1.55 -6.76 -7.32
C ASP A 75 -0.88 -5.42 -6.99
N LEU A 76 -0.01 -5.37 -5.97
CA LEU A 76 0.71 -4.17 -5.62
C LEU A 76 1.82 -3.88 -6.65
N PRO A 77 2.02 -2.61 -7.04
CA PRO A 77 3.19 -2.24 -7.80
C PRO A 77 4.45 -2.32 -6.93
N ASP A 78 5.62 -2.37 -7.57
CA ASP A 78 6.92 -2.46 -6.89
C ASP A 78 7.23 -1.24 -6.00
N SER A 79 6.56 -0.10 -6.23
CA SER A 79 6.69 1.12 -5.44
C SER A 79 5.41 1.42 -4.66
N LEU A 80 5.54 1.67 -3.35
CA LEU A 80 4.42 2.14 -2.51
C LEU A 80 4.23 3.67 -2.55
N GLY A 81 5.12 4.39 -3.25
CA GLY A 81 5.00 5.82 -3.52
C GLY A 81 3.98 6.15 -4.61
N PRO A 82 3.76 7.44 -4.90
CA PRO A 82 3.02 7.81 -6.10
C PRO A 82 3.79 7.28 -7.32
N THR A 83 3.08 6.63 -8.23
CA THR A 83 3.66 6.13 -9.47
C THR A 83 4.13 7.32 -10.32
N PRO A 84 5.40 7.35 -10.75
CA PRO A 84 5.91 8.46 -11.55
C PRO A 84 5.15 8.56 -12.88
N GLU A 85 4.78 9.78 -13.26
CA GLU A 85 4.31 10.07 -14.60
C GLU A 85 5.49 9.86 -15.55
N THR A 86 5.33 8.96 -16.53
CA THR A 86 6.33 8.75 -17.60
C THR A 86 6.28 9.91 -18.57
#